data_AF-A0A426XZE9-F1
#
_entry.id   AF-A0A426XZE9-F1
#
_cell.length_a   1.000
_cell.length_b   1.000
_cell.length_c   1.000
_cell.angle_alpha   90.00
_cell.angle_beta   90.00
_cell.angle_gamma   90.00
#
_symmetry.space_group_name_H-M   'P 1'
#
loop_
_entity.id
_entity.type
_entity.pdbx_description
1 polymer ?
#
loop_
_entity_poly.entity_id
_entity_poly.type
_entity_poly.pdbx_seq_one_letter_code
_entity_poly.pdbx_strand_id
1 'polypeptide(L)'
;MVTSWGQQTSRSRPHHYRSQSKPVTLTCPNQTNAQTQYCRRFTSPSVSLSPSPSPSPSPLPIASSETPPPSCPDYFRWIHEDLRPWRSTGITREMVESAQKFAAFRLLVIDGRVYVEQYHRVFQTRDLFTLWGFVQLANRYPGYLPDLDLMFNCEDLPTVKAADYKASPPPPLFRYCKDDTTVDIVFPDWSFWGW
;
A
#
# COMPACT_ATOMS: atom_id res chain seq x y z
N MET A 1 -57.33 23.09 26.57
CA MET A 1 -56.57 24.19 25.93
C MET A 1 -55.10 23.78 25.99
N VAL A 2 -54.55 22.98 25.07
CA VAL A 2 -54.19 23.26 23.66
C VAL A 2 -53.55 24.63 23.48
N THR A 3 -52.23 24.65 23.29
CA THR A 3 -51.49 25.18 22.12
C THR A 3 -49.99 24.88 22.37
N SER A 4 -49.41 23.87 21.69
CA SER A 4 -48.79 23.92 20.36
C SER A 4 -47.31 24.34 20.42
N TRP A 5 -46.43 23.35 20.48
CA TRP A 5 -45.02 23.48 20.09
C TRP A 5 -44.93 23.32 18.57
N GLY A 6 -44.49 24.37 17.88
CA GLY A 6 -44.31 24.35 16.43
C GLY A 6 -43.19 23.39 16.03
N GLN A 7 -43.55 22.40 15.22
CA GLN A 7 -42.62 21.64 14.38
C GLN A 7 -42.10 22.56 13.29
N GLN A 8 -40.77 22.67 13.17
CA GLN A 8 -40.14 23.15 11.94
C GLN A 8 -39.29 22.01 11.38
N THR A 9 -39.91 21.24 10.49
CA THR A 9 -39.27 20.17 9.73
C THR A 9 -38.50 20.80 8.57
N SER A 10 -37.19 20.99 8.73
CA SER A 10 -36.31 21.25 7.59
C SER A 10 -36.05 19.92 6.87
N ARG A 11 -36.82 19.66 5.81
CA ARG A 11 -36.50 18.62 4.82
C ARG A 11 -35.24 19.02 4.05
N SER A 12 -34.08 18.62 4.54
CA SER A 12 -32.84 18.61 3.75
C SER A 12 -32.92 17.46 2.74
N ARG A 13 -33.03 17.80 1.46
CA ARG A 13 -32.94 16.84 0.35
C ARG A 13 -31.52 16.23 0.34
N PRO A 14 -31.36 14.91 0.15
CA PRO A 14 -30.04 14.34 -0.05
C PRO A 14 -29.48 14.86 -1.37
N HIS A 15 -28.42 15.66 -1.29
CA HIS A 15 -27.62 16.01 -2.46
C HIS A 15 -26.87 14.74 -2.88
N HIS A 16 -27.34 14.08 -3.93
CA HIS A 16 -26.53 13.12 -4.67
C HIS A 16 -25.35 13.88 -5.28
N TYR A 17 -24.22 13.89 -4.56
CA TYR A 17 -22.95 14.31 -5.13
C TYR A 17 -22.47 13.20 -6.05
N ARG A 18 -22.76 13.35 -7.34
CA ARG A 18 -22.20 12.50 -8.38
C ARG A 18 -20.70 12.79 -8.44
N SER A 19 -19.89 11.88 -7.86
CA SER A 19 -18.44 11.93 -7.98
C SER A 19 -18.08 11.85 -9.47
N GLN A 20 -17.68 12.99 -10.03
CA GLN A 20 -17.13 13.04 -11.37
C GLN A 20 -15.64 12.72 -11.24
N SER A 21 -15.22 11.56 -11.73
CA SER A 21 -13.82 11.25 -11.93
C SER A 21 -13.24 12.25 -12.92
N LYS A 22 -12.45 13.20 -12.42
CA LYS A 22 -11.66 14.09 -13.28
C LYS A 22 -10.36 13.37 -13.61
N PRO A 23 -10.06 13.10 -14.89
CA PRO A 23 -8.79 12.51 -15.28
C PRO A 23 -7.67 13.50 -14.95
N VAL A 24 -6.76 13.09 -14.06
CA VAL A 24 -5.53 13.83 -13.80
C VAL A 24 -4.56 13.51 -14.93
N THR A 25 -4.30 14.50 -15.78
CA THR A 25 -3.31 14.37 -16.86
C THR A 25 -1.99 14.90 -16.34
N LEU A 26 -1.02 14.01 -16.14
CA LEU A 26 0.35 14.39 -15.76
C LEU A 26 1.16 14.65 -17.03
N THR A 27 1.28 15.92 -17.41
CA THR A 27 2.20 16.34 -18.49
C THR A 27 3.59 16.56 -17.94
N CYS A 28 4.56 15.78 -18.40
CA CYS A 28 5.98 16.04 -18.17
C CYS A 28 6.42 17.29 -18.95
N PRO A 29 7.24 18.20 -18.38
CA PRO A 29 7.80 19.32 -19.14
C PRO A 29 8.80 18.82 -20.19
N ASN A 30 8.54 19.18 -21.45
CA ASN A 30 9.45 19.17 -22.61
C ASN A 30 10.49 18.04 -22.71
N GLN A 31 10.07 16.91 -23.29
CA GLN A 31 10.99 16.04 -24.03
C GLN A 31 11.21 16.61 -25.43
N THR A 32 12.21 17.48 -25.60
CA THR A 32 12.88 17.57 -26.90
C THR A 32 13.80 16.37 -27.02
N ASN A 33 13.60 15.59 -28.08
CA ASN A 33 14.22 14.32 -28.45
C ASN A 33 13.69 13.05 -27.75
N ALA A 34 12.73 12.44 -28.44
CA ALA A 34 12.28 11.08 -28.25
C ALA A 34 13.44 10.09 -28.47
N GLN A 35 13.97 9.53 -27.37
CA GLN A 35 14.42 8.14 -27.30
C GLN A 35 14.15 7.65 -25.88
N THR A 36 13.14 6.79 -25.79
CA THR A 36 12.62 6.13 -24.60
C THR A 36 13.72 5.29 -23.93
N GLN A 37 14.52 5.90 -23.06
CA GLN A 37 15.35 5.15 -22.12
C GLN A 37 14.49 4.80 -20.90
N TYR A 38 13.76 3.69 -21.02
CA TYR A 38 13.39 2.92 -19.83
C TYR A 38 14.70 2.54 -19.11
N CYS A 39 14.75 2.70 -17.78
CA CYS A 39 15.86 2.24 -16.96
C CYS A 39 16.17 0.78 -17.31
N ARG A 40 17.25 0.55 -18.06
CA ARG A 40 17.70 -0.80 -18.41
C ARG A 40 18.21 -1.47 -17.13
N ARG A 41 17.72 -2.69 -16.89
CA ARG A 41 18.32 -3.63 -15.91
C ARG A 41 19.84 -3.68 -16.12
N PHE A 42 20.59 -3.63 -15.02
CA PHE A 42 21.92 -4.21 -14.98
C PHE A 42 21.77 -5.71 -15.28
N THR A 43 21.97 -6.06 -16.54
CA THR A 43 22.34 -7.42 -16.92
C THR A 43 23.85 -7.48 -16.74
N SER A 44 24.30 -8.34 -15.82
CA SER A 44 25.73 -8.63 -15.65
C SER A 44 26.34 -8.92 -17.02
N PRO A 45 27.50 -8.33 -17.38
CA PRO A 45 28.11 -8.65 -18.66
C PRO A 45 28.46 -10.14 -18.69
N SER A 46 27.94 -10.86 -19.68
CA SER A 46 28.50 -12.14 -20.09
C SER A 46 29.96 -11.89 -20.45
N VAL A 47 30.87 -12.57 -19.72
CA VAL A 47 32.31 -12.51 -19.98
C VAL A 47 32.55 -13.13 -21.36
N SER A 48 32.78 -12.28 -22.35
CA SER A 48 33.26 -12.68 -23.67
C SER A 48 34.74 -13.05 -23.57
N LEU A 49 35.03 -14.35 -23.66
CA LEU A 49 36.38 -14.88 -23.76
C LEU A 49 36.94 -14.56 -25.16
N SER A 50 37.95 -13.68 -25.23
CA SER A 50 38.85 -13.59 -26.38
C SER A 50 40.14 -14.38 -26.09
N PRO A 51 40.72 -15.09 -27.06
CA PRO A 51 41.89 -15.93 -26.83
C PRO A 51 43.18 -15.11 -26.98
N SER A 52 44.12 -15.28 -26.06
CA SER A 52 45.54 -15.01 -26.32
C SER A 52 46.41 -15.98 -25.52
N PRO A 53 47.56 -16.40 -26.07
CA PRO A 53 48.30 -17.56 -25.59
C PRO A 53 49.40 -17.16 -24.62
N SER A 54 49.57 -17.90 -23.51
CA SER A 54 50.85 -18.25 -22.84
C SER A 54 50.62 -18.69 -21.37
N PRO A 55 51.53 -19.47 -20.77
CA PRO A 55 51.18 -20.60 -19.89
C PRO A 55 51.01 -20.26 -18.40
N SER A 56 50.19 -21.10 -17.75
CA SER A 56 49.79 -21.08 -16.34
C SER A 56 50.94 -21.13 -15.32
N PRO A 57 50.72 -20.55 -14.13
CA PRO A 57 51.06 -21.18 -12.86
C PRO A 57 49.78 -21.63 -12.14
N SER A 58 49.85 -22.81 -11.51
CA SER A 58 48.75 -23.56 -10.88
C SER A 58 47.85 -22.74 -9.93
N PRO A 59 46.53 -22.99 -9.87
CA PRO A 59 45.65 -22.30 -8.92
C PRO A 59 45.76 -22.93 -7.53
N LEU A 60 46.03 -22.09 -6.53
CA LEU A 60 45.83 -22.39 -5.12
C LEU A 60 44.34 -22.69 -4.85
N PRO A 61 43.97 -23.51 -3.85
CA PRO A 61 42.58 -23.80 -3.57
C PRO A 61 41.87 -22.52 -3.12
N ILE A 62 40.98 -22.00 -3.98
CA ILE A 62 40.01 -20.97 -3.58
C ILE A 62 39.06 -21.67 -2.61
N ALA A 63 39.26 -21.43 -1.32
CA ALA A 63 38.26 -21.77 -0.31
C ALA A 63 36.98 -21.04 -0.71
N SER A 64 35.97 -21.81 -1.13
CA SER A 64 34.63 -21.31 -1.38
C SER A 64 34.04 -20.84 -0.06
N SER A 65 34.18 -19.56 0.24
CA SER A 65 33.39 -18.90 1.27
C SER A 65 31.96 -18.81 0.76
N GLU A 66 31.18 -19.87 0.97
CA GLU A 66 29.74 -19.82 0.75
C GLU A 66 29.16 -18.75 1.68
N THR A 67 28.77 -17.63 1.08
CA THR A 67 28.01 -16.60 1.79
C THR A 67 26.65 -17.22 2.12
N PRO A 68 26.19 -17.18 3.38
CA PRO A 68 24.87 -17.70 3.71
C PRO A 68 23.82 -16.97 2.85
N PRO A 69 22.76 -17.67 2.45
CA PRO A 69 21.72 -17.07 1.62
C PRO A 69 21.16 -15.82 2.32
N PRO A 70 20.81 -14.77 1.56
CA PRO A 70 20.29 -13.54 2.13
C PRO A 70 19.06 -13.85 3.00
N SER A 71 19.10 -13.44 4.27
CA SER A 71 17.97 -13.56 5.19
C SER A 71 17.00 -12.40 5.00
N CYS A 72 15.71 -12.66 5.21
CA CYS A 72 14.70 -11.61 5.23
C CYS A 72 14.97 -10.68 6.43
N PRO A 73 15.05 -9.36 6.24
CA PRO A 73 15.28 -8.45 7.35
C PRO A 73 14.23 -8.59 8.47
N ASP A 74 14.68 -8.56 9.72
CA ASP A 74 13.84 -8.85 10.90
C ASP A 74 12.60 -7.96 11.03
N TYR A 75 12.62 -6.74 10.49
CA TYR A 75 11.47 -5.84 10.54
C TYR A 75 10.27 -6.37 9.75
N PHE A 76 10.48 -7.23 8.74
CA PHE A 76 9.37 -7.85 8.01
C PHE A 76 8.58 -8.87 8.84
N ARG A 77 9.10 -9.30 10.01
CA ARG A 77 8.35 -10.15 10.95
C ARG A 77 7.01 -9.51 11.35
N TRP A 78 6.96 -8.18 11.40
CA TRP A 78 5.76 -7.44 11.80
C TRP A 78 4.62 -7.60 10.81
N ILE A 79 4.90 -7.80 9.51
CA ILE A 79 3.85 -8.13 8.54
C ILE A 79 3.13 -9.41 8.95
N HIS A 80 3.87 -10.43 9.40
CA HIS A 80 3.29 -11.69 9.85
C HIS A 80 2.52 -11.55 11.17
N GLU A 81 3.02 -10.73 12.10
CA GLU A 81 2.32 -10.47 13.36
C GLU A 81 1.04 -9.67 13.15
N ASP A 82 1.06 -8.66 12.28
CA ASP A 82 -0.09 -7.81 11.98
C ASP A 82 -1.19 -8.59 11.26
N LEU A 83 -0.82 -9.49 10.35
CA LEU A 83 -1.77 -10.33 9.61
C LEU A 83 -2.17 -11.61 10.37
N ARG A 84 -1.54 -11.90 11.51
CA ARG A 84 -1.81 -13.09 12.32
C ARG A 84 -3.29 -13.30 12.66
N PRO A 85 -4.12 -12.26 12.97
CA PRO A 85 -5.53 -12.46 13.32
C PRO A 85 -6.35 -13.19 12.25
N TRP A 86 -5.92 -13.13 10.99
CA TRP A 86 -6.61 -13.73 9.84
C TRP A 86 -5.93 -14.97 9.29
N ARG A 87 -4.85 -15.46 9.93
CA ARG A 87 -4.00 -16.53 9.38
C ARG A 87 -4.77 -17.81 9.07
N SER A 88 -5.74 -18.20 9.91
CA SER A 88 -6.52 -19.43 9.73
C SER A 88 -7.85 -19.22 9.00
N THR A 89 -8.40 -18.01 9.02
CA THR A 89 -9.74 -17.71 8.48
C THR A 89 -9.69 -17.06 7.10
N GLY A 90 -8.56 -16.46 6.74
CA GLY A 90 -8.48 -15.51 5.65
C GLY A 90 -9.20 -14.20 5.97
N ILE A 91 -9.22 -13.31 4.97
CA ILE A 91 -9.91 -12.02 5.00
C ILE A 91 -11.04 -12.09 3.98
N THR A 92 -12.29 -11.99 4.44
CA THR A 92 -13.45 -11.98 3.53
C THR A 92 -13.76 -10.56 3.09
N ARG A 93 -14.53 -10.44 2.00
CA ARG A 93 -15.01 -9.16 1.49
C ARG A 93 -15.85 -8.41 2.53
N GLU A 94 -16.71 -9.11 3.25
CA GLU A 94 -17.57 -8.53 4.29
C GLU A 94 -16.73 -7.92 5.42
N MET A 95 -15.59 -8.54 5.73
CA MET A 95 -14.66 -8.03 6.74
C MET A 95 -13.98 -6.74 6.27
N VAL A 96 -13.51 -6.70 5.02
CA VAL A 96 -12.95 -5.48 4.41
C VAL A 96 -14.00 -4.37 4.41
N GLU A 97 -15.21 -4.64 3.94
CA GLU A 97 -16.31 -3.66 3.91
C GLU A 97 -16.69 -3.17 5.31
N SER A 98 -16.64 -4.04 6.33
CA SER A 98 -16.91 -3.64 7.73
C SER A 98 -15.88 -2.66 8.31
N ALA A 99 -14.68 -2.57 7.71
CA ALA A 99 -13.65 -1.61 8.09
C ALA A 99 -13.94 -0.18 7.58
N GLN A 100 -14.89 0.00 6.66
CA GLN A 100 -15.24 1.31 6.07
C GLN A 100 -15.53 2.39 7.12
N LYS A 101 -16.22 2.03 8.21
CA LYS A 101 -16.54 2.96 9.31
C LYS A 101 -15.31 3.56 9.99
N PHE A 102 -14.15 2.95 9.79
CA PHE A 102 -12.86 3.42 10.29
C PHE A 102 -11.98 3.99 9.18
N ALA A 103 -12.32 3.85 7.90
CA ALA A 103 -11.42 4.17 6.81
C ALA A 103 -11.58 5.62 6.31
N ALA A 104 -10.47 6.23 5.94
CA ALA A 104 -10.40 7.46 5.19
C ALA A 104 -10.64 7.25 3.69
N PHE A 105 -10.10 6.16 3.15
CA PHE A 105 -10.32 5.74 1.77
C PHE A 105 -10.22 4.21 1.63
N ARG A 106 -10.83 3.71 0.55
CA ARG A 106 -10.65 2.34 0.06
C ARG A 106 -9.78 2.38 -1.18
N LEU A 107 -8.78 1.49 -1.25
CA LEU A 107 -7.90 1.34 -2.40
C LEU A 107 -8.09 -0.06 -2.98
N LEU A 108 -8.30 -0.12 -4.29
CA LEU A 108 -8.32 -1.37 -5.04
C LEU A 108 -7.16 -1.38 -6.04
N VAL A 109 -6.52 -2.53 -6.18
CA VAL A 109 -5.68 -2.84 -7.33
C VAL A 109 -6.41 -3.91 -8.13
N ILE A 110 -6.67 -3.64 -9.41
CA ILE A 110 -7.30 -4.60 -10.31
C ILE A 110 -6.52 -4.55 -11.62
N ASP A 111 -5.93 -5.67 -12.02
CA ASP A 111 -5.14 -5.80 -13.26
C ASP A 111 -4.05 -4.71 -13.36
N GLY A 112 -3.32 -4.51 -12.25
CA GLY A 112 -2.24 -3.52 -12.14
C GLY A 112 -2.70 -2.06 -12.14
N ARG A 113 -4.01 -1.78 -12.13
CA ARG A 113 -4.56 -0.41 -12.04
C ARG A 113 -5.07 -0.11 -10.64
N VAL A 114 -4.72 1.07 -10.15
CA VAL A 114 -5.11 1.55 -8.81
C VAL A 114 -6.41 2.36 -8.91
N TYR A 115 -7.40 1.99 -8.10
CA TYR A 115 -8.68 2.69 -7.94
C TYR A 115 -8.84 3.13 -6.49
N VAL A 116 -9.44 4.30 -6.28
CA VAL A 116 -9.59 4.87 -4.94
C VAL A 116 -11.00 5.42 -4.76
N GLU A 117 -11.63 5.06 -3.65
CA GLU A 117 -12.84 5.69 -3.15
C GLU A 117 -12.53 6.42 -1.85
N GLN A 118 -12.75 7.73 -1.81
CA GLN A 118 -12.51 8.54 -0.62
C GLN A 118 -13.79 8.64 0.23
N TYR A 119 -13.68 8.33 1.51
CA TYR A 119 -14.80 8.40 2.47
C TYR A 119 -14.85 9.70 3.23
N HIS A 120 -13.69 10.22 3.65
CA HIS A 120 -13.61 11.54 4.25
C HIS A 120 -12.29 12.24 3.91
N ARG A 121 -12.26 13.55 4.16
CA ARG A 121 -11.04 14.34 4.03
C ARG A 121 -10.08 13.99 5.16
N VAL A 122 -8.81 13.81 4.82
CA VAL A 122 -7.72 13.56 5.76
C VAL A 122 -6.96 14.86 6.01
N PHE A 123 -6.32 14.97 7.18
CA PHE A 123 -5.41 16.07 7.48
C PHE A 123 -4.26 16.15 6.44
N GLN A 124 -3.93 17.37 6.00
CA GLN A 124 -2.85 17.65 5.03
C GLN A 124 -2.95 16.83 3.73
N THR A 125 -1.84 16.26 3.28
CA THR A 125 -1.58 15.55 2.01
C THR A 125 -1.29 14.07 2.27
N ARG A 126 -1.63 13.58 3.46
CA ARG A 126 -1.30 12.26 3.98
C ARG A 126 -1.84 11.13 3.10
N ASP A 127 -3.11 11.24 2.72
CA ASP A 127 -3.75 10.32 1.79
C ASP A 127 -3.07 10.37 0.42
N LEU A 128 -2.85 11.57 -0.12
CA LEU A 128 -2.23 11.77 -1.42
C LEU A 128 -0.84 11.10 -1.54
N PHE A 129 0.04 11.26 -0.54
CA PHE A 129 1.38 10.66 -0.58
C PHE A 129 1.37 9.15 -0.44
N THR A 130 0.47 8.59 0.38
CA THR A 130 0.26 7.13 0.43
C THR A 130 -0.23 6.59 -0.91
N LEU A 131 -1.18 7.28 -1.55
CA LEU A 131 -1.63 6.92 -2.90
C LEU A 131 -0.50 7.02 -3.93
N TRP A 132 0.36 8.03 -3.85
CA TRP A 132 1.57 8.13 -4.68
C TRP A 132 2.51 6.95 -4.47
N GLY A 133 2.62 6.43 -3.25
CA GLY A 133 3.38 5.21 -2.97
C GLY A 133 2.86 3.99 -3.73
N PHE A 134 1.55 3.78 -3.74
CA PHE A 134 0.93 2.70 -4.52
C PHE A 134 1.13 2.87 -6.03
N VAL A 135 0.97 4.09 -6.55
CA VAL A 135 1.22 4.38 -7.97
C VAL A 135 2.68 4.12 -8.34
N GLN A 136 3.63 4.49 -7.47
CA GLN A 136 5.05 4.20 -7.67
C GLN A 136 5.32 2.68 -7.66
N LEU A 137 4.70 1.93 -6.74
CA LEU A 137 4.84 0.49 -6.66
C LEU A 137 4.32 -0.21 -7.93
N ALA A 138 3.12 0.17 -8.38
CA ALA A 138 2.50 -0.36 -9.60
C ALA A 138 3.35 -0.07 -10.85
N ASN A 139 3.91 1.14 -10.96
CA ASN A 139 4.78 1.52 -12.07
C ASN A 139 6.15 0.84 -12.04
N ARG A 140 6.72 0.62 -10.84
CA ARG A 140 8.04 0.01 -10.69
C ARG A 140 8.01 -1.51 -10.88
N TYR A 141 6.91 -2.17 -10.50
CA TYR A 141 6.78 -3.62 -10.56
C TYR A 141 5.49 -4.04 -11.30
N PRO A 142 5.38 -3.75 -12.61
CA PRO A 142 4.21 -4.12 -13.40
C PRO A 142 4.04 -5.65 -13.42
N GLY A 143 2.83 -6.12 -13.13
CA GLY A 143 2.49 -7.54 -13.08
C GLY A 143 2.88 -8.27 -11.78
N TYR A 144 3.54 -7.60 -10.83
CA TYR A 144 3.89 -8.17 -9.53
C TYR A 144 2.94 -7.75 -8.40
N LEU A 145 2.23 -6.62 -8.57
CA LEU A 145 1.23 -6.18 -7.61
C LEU A 145 -0.05 -6.99 -7.84
N PRO A 146 -0.48 -7.85 -6.91
CA PRO A 146 -1.69 -8.63 -7.07
C PRO A 146 -2.93 -7.74 -7.03
N ASP A 147 -4.07 -8.33 -7.37
CA ASP A 147 -5.36 -7.70 -7.09
C ASP A 147 -5.54 -7.59 -5.57
N LEU A 148 -5.90 -6.39 -5.11
CA LEU A 148 -5.98 -6.03 -3.69
C LEU A 148 -7.22 -5.19 -3.42
N ASP A 149 -7.74 -5.30 -2.20
CA ASP A 149 -8.85 -4.50 -1.69
C ASP A 149 -8.55 -4.09 -0.24
N LEU A 150 -8.17 -2.83 -0.06
CA LEU A 150 -7.56 -2.32 1.16
C LEU A 150 -8.36 -1.15 1.73
N MET A 151 -8.52 -1.14 3.04
CA MET A 151 -9.11 -0.02 3.78
C MET A 151 -8.02 0.71 4.54
N PHE A 152 -7.88 2.02 4.29
CA PHE A 152 -6.82 2.85 4.87
C PHE A 152 -7.41 3.91 5.77
N ASN A 153 -6.81 4.11 6.94
CA ASN A 153 -7.04 5.28 7.76
C ASN A 153 -5.72 6.03 7.96
N CYS A 154 -5.78 7.35 7.74
CA CYS A 154 -4.62 8.22 7.73
C CYS A 154 -4.48 9.16 8.93
N GLU A 155 -5.28 8.92 9.98
CA GLU A 155 -5.22 9.67 11.24
C GLU A 155 -4.10 9.12 12.16
N ASP A 156 -3.77 9.87 13.21
CA ASP A 156 -2.57 9.61 14.04
C ASP A 156 -2.72 8.48 15.06
N LEU A 157 -3.94 8.13 15.46
CA LEU A 157 -4.18 7.19 16.56
C LEU A 157 -4.67 5.83 16.03
N PRO A 158 -4.20 4.71 16.62
CA PRO A 158 -4.69 3.39 16.25
C PRO A 158 -6.17 3.25 16.65
N THR A 159 -6.91 2.37 15.96
CA THR A 159 -8.38 2.41 15.98
C THR A 159 -9.02 1.07 16.31
N VAL A 160 -8.55 -0.02 15.71
CA VAL A 160 -9.21 -1.33 15.88
C VAL A 160 -8.70 -1.98 17.16
N LYS A 161 -9.49 -1.90 18.25
CA LYS A 161 -9.11 -2.46 19.55
C LYS A 161 -9.26 -3.98 19.56
N ALA A 162 -8.22 -4.70 19.98
CA ALA A 162 -8.23 -6.16 20.05
C ALA A 162 -9.35 -6.70 20.97
N ALA A 163 -9.68 -5.96 22.04
CA ALA A 163 -10.68 -6.35 23.02
C ALA A 163 -12.10 -6.50 22.44
N ASP A 164 -12.40 -5.80 21.34
CA ASP A 164 -13.72 -5.81 20.70
C ASP A 164 -13.91 -7.02 19.77
N TYR A 165 -12.83 -7.77 19.47
CA TYR A 165 -12.80 -8.84 18.47
C TYR A 165 -12.28 -10.17 19.02
N LYS A 166 -12.65 -10.50 20.27
CA LYS A 166 -12.24 -11.78 20.91
C LYS A 166 -12.90 -13.02 20.30
N ALA A 167 -14.12 -12.87 19.78
CA ALA A 167 -14.94 -13.98 19.28
C ALA A 167 -14.98 -14.05 17.74
N SER A 168 -14.42 -13.07 17.04
CA SER A 168 -14.45 -12.96 15.59
C SER A 168 -13.20 -12.25 15.10
N PRO A 169 -12.65 -12.58 13.93
CA PRO A 169 -11.50 -11.84 13.42
C PRO A 169 -11.85 -10.35 13.22
N PRO A 170 -10.90 -9.43 13.46
CA PRO A 170 -11.14 -8.00 13.34
C PRO A 170 -11.34 -7.57 11.86
N PRO A 171 -11.87 -6.37 11.62
CA PRO A 171 -11.82 -5.74 10.30
C PRO A 171 -10.35 -5.39 9.95
N PRO A 172 -9.84 -5.75 8.76
CA PRO A 172 -8.50 -5.38 8.34
C PRO A 172 -8.47 -3.88 8.01
N LEU A 173 -7.66 -3.12 8.74
CA LEU A 173 -7.49 -1.69 8.54
C LEU A 173 -6.00 -1.34 8.49
N PHE A 174 -5.56 -0.69 7.43
CA PHE A 174 -4.20 -0.21 7.29
C PHE A 174 -4.03 1.16 7.94
N ARG A 175 -2.95 1.32 8.70
CA ARG A 175 -2.57 2.54 9.42
C ARG A 175 -1.06 2.74 9.44
N TYR A 176 -0.64 3.90 9.94
CA TYR A 176 0.79 4.22 10.11
C TYR A 176 1.36 3.85 11.47
N CYS A 177 0.49 3.60 12.45
CA CYS A 177 0.85 3.27 13.81
C CYS A 177 -0.09 2.20 14.39
N LYS A 178 0.43 1.47 15.38
CA LYS A 178 -0.32 0.55 16.24
C LYS A 178 0.29 0.54 17.65
N ASP A 179 -0.44 -0.04 18.59
CA ASP A 179 0.04 -0.37 19.93
C ASP A 179 -0.34 -1.81 20.31
N ASP A 180 0.04 -2.24 21.52
CA ASP A 180 -0.22 -3.62 21.99
C ASP A 180 -1.71 -3.92 22.26
N THR A 181 -2.57 -2.91 22.21
CA THR A 181 -4.02 -3.05 22.44
C THR A 181 -4.84 -3.03 21.16
N THR A 182 -4.18 -2.80 20.02
CA THR A 182 -4.80 -2.60 18.71
C THR A 182 -4.32 -3.62 17.69
N VAL A 183 -5.13 -3.85 16.67
CA VAL A 183 -4.92 -4.88 15.63
C VAL A 183 -4.96 -4.27 14.22
N ASP A 184 -4.62 -2.98 14.14
CA ASP A 184 -4.38 -2.29 12.88
C ASP A 184 -3.14 -2.89 12.17
N ILE A 185 -3.18 -2.92 10.83
CA ILE A 185 -2.07 -3.41 10.00
C ILE A 185 -1.17 -2.22 9.68
N VAL A 186 0.09 -2.27 10.10
CA VAL A 186 1.01 -1.16 9.87
C VAL A 186 1.47 -1.14 8.42
N PHE A 187 1.39 0.04 7.82
CA PHE A 187 1.92 0.38 6.51
C PHE A 187 2.96 1.49 6.66
N PRO A 188 4.01 1.54 5.81
CA PRO A 188 4.94 2.66 5.82
C PRO A 188 4.20 3.99 5.70
N ASP A 189 4.59 4.98 6.49
CA ASP A 189 3.85 6.23 6.59
C ASP A 189 4.03 7.15 5.38
N TRP A 190 3.09 8.09 5.19
CA TRP A 190 3.09 9.02 4.05
C TRP A 190 4.43 9.76 3.85
N SER A 191 5.20 9.98 4.93
CA SER A 191 6.47 10.73 4.92
C SER A 191 7.59 9.99 4.22
N PHE A 192 7.47 8.67 3.99
CA PHE A 192 8.37 7.94 3.11
C PHE A 192 8.31 8.45 1.66
N TRP A 193 7.19 9.05 1.24
CA TRP A 193 6.98 9.55 -0.12
C TRP A 193 6.97 11.08 -0.23
N GLY A 194 6.68 11.80 0.86
CA GLY A 194 6.79 13.27 0.90
C GLY A 194 5.99 13.95 2.01
N TRP A 195 5.88 15.28 1.88
CA TRP A 195 5.20 16.20 2.81
C TRP A 195 4.52 17.33 2.02
#